data_AF-A0AAV3YK52-F1
#
_entry.id   AF-A0AAV3YK52-F1
#
_cell.length_a   1.000
_cell.length_b   1.000
_cell.length_c   1.000
_cell.angle_alpha   90.00
_cell.angle_beta   90.00
_cell.angle_gamma   90.00
#
_symmetry.space_group_name_H-M   'P 1'
#
loop_
_entity.id
_entity.type
_entity.pdbx_description
1 polymer ?
#
loop_
_entity_poly.entity_id
_entity_poly.type
_entity_poly.pdbx_seq_one_letter_code
_entity_poly.pdbx_strand_id
1 'polypeptide(L)'
;MYFVTIEETYGVYNCAHIATGYGEQYRDAKGVILLDILPQGQCSNAARYCSTLDRLKEAIRRKRPGLLRRDAVLQHDNTTPHSANLTQQWLQRYGWKILPHPAHSPDLAPSDFHLF
;
A
#
# COMPACT_ATOMS: atom_id res chain seq x y z
N MET A 1 -13.85 -5.08 -11.66
CA MET A 1 -13.30 -4.57 -10.39
C MET A 1 -11.80 -4.80 -10.44
N TYR A 2 -10.96 -3.77 -10.20
CA TYR A 2 -9.50 -3.92 -10.22
C TYR A 2 -8.95 -3.64 -8.82
N PHE A 3 -8.13 -4.56 -8.34
CA PHE A 3 -7.61 -4.56 -6.99
C PHE A 3 -6.16 -4.09 -7.00
N VAL A 4 -5.84 -3.10 -6.17
CA VAL A 4 -4.48 -2.73 -5.79
C VAL A 4 -4.28 -3.23 -4.37
N THR A 5 -3.29 -4.09 -4.19
CA THR A 5 -2.94 -4.64 -2.89
C THR A 5 -1.74 -3.87 -2.34
N ILE A 6 -1.82 -3.45 -1.08
CA ILE A 6 -0.67 -2.96 -0.34
C ILE A 6 -0.02 -4.14 0.35
N GLU A 7 1.28 -4.29 0.14
CA GLU A 7 2.17 -5.13 0.91
C GLU A 7 2.98 -4.19 1.80
N GLU A 8 2.78 -4.24 3.12
CA GLU A 8 3.77 -3.66 4.03
C GLU A 8 4.96 -4.62 4.01
N THR A 9 5.97 -4.33 3.18
CA THR A 9 7.15 -5.17 3.09
C THR A 9 7.97 -4.96 4.36
N TYR A 10 7.76 -5.83 5.35
CA TYR A 10 8.77 -6.16 6.36
C TYR A 10 9.89 -6.98 5.68
N GLY A 11 10.51 -6.42 4.64
CA GLY A 11 11.46 -7.11 3.78
C GLY A 11 12.89 -6.90 4.26
N VAL A 12 13.44 -7.87 4.98
CA VAL A 12 14.89 -8.02 5.19
C VAL A 12 15.51 -8.39 3.84
N TYR A 13 15.90 -7.40 3.03
CA TYR A 13 16.63 -7.66 1.79
C TYR A 13 18.11 -7.86 2.12
N ASN A 14 18.55 -9.12 2.11
CA ASN A 14 19.92 -9.49 2.41
C ASN A 14 20.80 -9.32 1.17
N CYS A 15 21.49 -8.18 1.07
CA CYS A 15 22.68 -8.00 0.25
C CYS A 15 23.69 -7.23 1.11
N ALA A 16 24.91 -7.75 1.20
CA ALA A 16 25.97 -7.31 2.10
C ALA A 16 26.07 -5.77 2.27
N HIS A 17 26.07 -5.34 3.54
CA HIS A 17 26.33 -3.98 4.03
C HIS A 17 25.33 -2.88 3.59
N ILE A 18 24.75 -2.19 4.59
CA ILE A 18 24.14 -0.83 4.58
C ILE A 18 22.58 -0.77 4.60
N ALA A 19 22.07 -0.18 5.68
CA ALA A 19 20.76 0.44 5.93
C ALA A 19 19.47 -0.44 5.96
N THR A 20 18.96 -0.64 7.17
CA THR A 20 17.61 -1.14 7.48
C THR A 20 16.54 -0.08 7.19
N GLY A 21 15.80 -0.21 6.09
CA GLY A 21 14.66 0.65 5.75
C GLY A 21 13.33 -0.11 5.82
N TYR A 22 12.34 0.45 6.53
CA TYR A 22 10.94 -0.01 6.47
C TYR A 22 10.29 0.53 5.18
N GLY A 23 9.26 -0.10 4.62
CA GLY A 23 8.67 0.39 3.37
C GLY A 23 7.31 -0.20 3.02
N GLU A 24 6.51 0.58 2.30
CA GLU A 24 5.20 0.17 1.77
C GLU A 24 5.33 -0.11 0.26
N GLN A 25 4.96 -1.32 -0.15
CA GLN A 25 4.93 -1.74 -1.55
C GLN A 25 3.47 -1.83 -2.03
N TYR A 26 3.21 -1.30 -3.21
CA TYR A 26 1.89 -1.31 -3.83
C TYR A 26 1.97 -2.08 -5.14
N ARG A 27 1.13 -3.09 -5.31
CA ARG A 27 1.14 -3.94 -6.50
C ARG A 27 -0.26 -4.27 -7.02
N ASP A 28 -0.29 -4.68 -8.27
CA ASP A 28 -1.44 -5.33 -8.89
C ASP A 28 -1.07 -6.71 -9.41
N ALA A 29 -2.01 -7.43 -10.05
CA ALA A 29 -1.75 -8.72 -10.68
C ALA A 29 -0.64 -8.65 -11.76
N LYS A 30 -0.36 -7.46 -12.31
CA LYS A 30 0.73 -7.22 -13.28
C LYS A 30 2.07 -6.83 -12.64
N GLY A 31 2.17 -6.81 -11.32
CA GLY A 31 3.41 -6.51 -10.58
C GLY A 31 3.40 -5.17 -9.83
N VAL A 32 4.60 -4.72 -9.44
CA VAL A 32 4.78 -3.57 -8.54
C VAL A 32 4.49 -2.23 -9.23
N ILE A 33 3.63 -1.42 -8.60
CA ILE A 33 3.25 -0.08 -9.05
C ILE A 33 4.12 0.98 -8.36
N LEU A 34 4.25 0.92 -7.04
CA LEU A 34 5.01 1.88 -6.24
C LEU A 34 5.69 1.17 -5.09
N LEU A 35 6.91 1.59 -4.76
CA LEU A 35 7.59 1.25 -3.52
C LEU A 35 7.90 2.58 -2.82
N ASP A 36 7.39 2.76 -1.60
CA ASP A 36 7.76 3.88 -0.73
C ASP A 36 8.68 3.40 0.39
N ILE A 37 9.94 3.82 0.33
CA ILE A 37 10.95 3.44 1.32
C ILE A 37 10.95 4.49 2.43
N LEU A 38 10.78 4.06 3.67
CA LEU A 38 10.93 4.87 4.86
C LEU A 38 12.42 5.06 5.17
N PRO A 39 12.89 6.32 5.31
CA PRO A 39 14.18 6.60 5.90
C PRO A 39 14.27 5.95 7.29
N GLN A 40 15.46 5.47 7.64
CA GLN A 40 15.73 4.84 8.92
C GLN A 40 15.32 5.77 10.08
N GLY A 41 14.56 5.23 11.04
CA GLY A 41 14.11 5.96 12.23
C GLY A 41 12.82 6.78 12.05
N GLN A 42 12.16 6.73 10.88
CA GLN A 42 10.83 7.30 10.70
C GLN A 42 9.73 6.23 10.78
N CYS A 43 8.62 6.58 11.43
CA CYS A 43 7.41 5.74 11.46
C CYS A 43 6.42 6.16 10.36
N SER A 44 5.70 5.21 9.77
CA SER A 44 4.56 5.51 8.89
C SER A 44 3.45 6.13 9.74
N ASN A 45 3.06 7.36 9.42
CA ASN A 45 1.96 8.06 10.06
C ASN A 45 0.89 8.38 9.01
N ALA A 46 -0.32 8.72 9.44
CA ALA A 46 -1.44 8.94 8.53
C ALA A 46 -1.16 10.01 7.45
N ALA A 47 -0.45 11.09 7.79
CA ALA A 47 -0.14 12.16 6.84
C ALA A 47 0.83 11.71 5.75
N ARG A 48 1.85 10.92 6.13
CA ARG A 48 2.76 10.31 5.19
C ARG A 48 2.05 9.30 4.31
N TYR A 49 1.23 8.44 4.90
CA TYR A 49 0.44 7.47 4.15
C TYR A 49 -0.44 8.14 3.08
N CYS A 50 -1.16 9.21 3.42
CA CYS A 50 -1.91 10.00 2.43
C CYS A 50 -1.01 10.55 1.30
N SER A 51 0.19 11.03 1.64
CA SER A 51 1.15 11.51 0.64
C SER A 51 1.64 10.37 -0.28
N THR A 52 1.80 9.17 0.27
CA THR A 52 2.12 7.96 -0.51
C THR A 52 0.95 7.55 -1.41
N LEU A 53 -0.29 7.66 -0.95
CA LEU A 53 -1.48 7.42 -1.78
C LEU A 53 -1.60 8.42 -2.94
N ASP A 54 -1.22 9.68 -2.75
CA ASP A 54 -1.14 10.66 -3.85
C ASP A 54 -0.10 10.25 -4.90
N ARG A 55 1.09 9.81 -4.45
CA ARG A 55 2.13 9.26 -5.36
C ARG A 55 1.67 7.99 -6.06
N LEU A 56 0.94 7.12 -5.35
CA LEU A 56 0.39 5.89 -5.89
C LEU A 56 -0.61 6.19 -7.00
N LYS A 57 -1.52 7.15 -6.76
CA LYS A 57 -2.50 7.58 -7.75
C LYS A 57 -1.82 8.06 -9.05
N GLU A 58 -0.77 8.85 -8.92
CA GLU A 58 0.03 9.30 -10.07
C GLU A 58 0.77 8.14 -10.76
N ALA A 59 1.32 7.20 -9.98
CA ALA A 59 1.96 6.00 -10.51
C ALA A 59 0.97 5.10 -11.28
N ILE A 60 -0.26 4.94 -10.78
CA ILE A 60 -1.35 4.24 -11.47
C ILE A 60 -1.70 4.98 -12.76
N ARG A 61 -1.82 6.30 -12.74
CA ARG A 61 -2.11 7.09 -13.94
C ARG A 61 -1.09 6.86 -15.05
N ARG A 62 0.19 6.72 -14.69
CA ARG A 62 1.29 6.49 -15.65
C ARG A 62 1.42 5.04 -16.08
N LYS A 63 1.46 4.10 -15.13
CA LYS A 63 1.73 2.67 -15.37
C LYS A 63 0.49 1.88 -15.79
N ARG A 64 -0.70 2.32 -15.40
CA ARG A 64 -1.99 1.62 -15.52
C ARG A 64 -3.15 2.60 -15.80
N PRO A 65 -3.12 3.37 -16.91
CA PRO A 65 -4.10 4.45 -17.17
C PRO A 65 -5.56 3.99 -17.20
N GLY A 66 -5.83 2.71 -17.52
CA GLY A 66 -7.18 2.14 -17.50
C GLY A 66 -7.73 1.82 -16.11
N LEU A 67 -6.89 1.85 -15.07
CA LEU A 67 -7.25 1.43 -13.71
C LEU A 67 -7.95 2.55 -12.94
N LEU A 68 -7.57 3.81 -13.15
CA LEU A 68 -8.23 4.99 -12.57
C LEU A 68 -9.62 5.27 -13.16
N ARG A 69 -9.97 4.68 -14.32
CA ARG A 69 -11.30 4.80 -14.92
C ARG A 69 -12.34 3.89 -14.26
N ARG A 70 -11.90 2.97 -13.40
CA ARG A 70 -12.73 2.00 -12.70
C ARG A 70 -12.55 2.26 -11.21
N ASP A 71 -13.60 2.07 -10.40
CA ASP A 71 -13.51 2.19 -8.94
C ASP A 71 -12.30 1.41 -8.43
N ALA A 72 -11.28 2.13 -7.96
CA ALA A 72 -10.06 1.52 -7.45
C ALA A 72 -10.37 0.89 -6.10
N VAL A 73 -9.94 -0.34 -5.93
CA VAL A 73 -10.16 -1.10 -4.70
C VAL A 73 -8.81 -1.33 -4.05
N LEU A 74 -8.66 -0.85 -2.82
CA LEU A 74 -7.44 -0.94 -2.03
C LEU A 74 -7.60 -2.06 -1.00
N GLN A 75 -6.66 -2.99 -0.97
CA GLN A 75 -6.54 -3.97 0.11
C GLN A 75 -5.32 -3.61 0.95
N HIS A 76 -5.55 -3.32 2.23
CA HIS A 76 -4.52 -2.98 3.20
C HIS A 76 -4.92 -3.51 4.58
N ASP A 77 -3.98 -3.60 5.49
CA ASP A 77 -4.22 -3.98 6.87
C ASP A 77 -4.80 -2.81 7.70
N ASN A 78 -5.38 -3.15 8.85
CA ASN A 78 -6.07 -2.20 9.72
C ASN A 78 -5.11 -1.56 10.75
N THR A 79 -3.94 -1.08 10.31
CA THR A 79 -2.99 -0.38 11.19
C THR A 79 -3.44 1.03 11.51
N THR A 80 -2.97 1.59 12.62
CA THR A 80 -3.31 2.94 13.09
C THR A 80 -3.20 4.03 12.00
N PRO A 81 -2.13 4.12 11.17
CA PRO A 81 -2.07 5.10 10.08
C PRO A 81 -3.08 4.83 8.97
N HIS A 82 -3.39 3.58 8.65
CA HIS A 82 -4.31 3.21 7.58
C HIS A 82 -5.79 3.42 7.96
N SER A 83 -6.10 3.31 9.26
CA SER A 83 -7.44 3.48 9.81
C SER A 83 -7.69 4.89 10.36
N ALA A 84 -6.67 5.76 10.32
CA ALA A 84 -6.80 7.15 10.77
C ALA A 84 -7.85 7.91 9.96
N ASN A 85 -8.54 8.85 10.61
CA ASN A 85 -9.59 9.66 9.99
C ASN A 85 -9.07 10.42 8.75
N LEU A 86 -7.83 10.91 8.80
CA LEU A 86 -7.19 11.58 7.66
C LEU A 86 -7.13 10.67 6.41
N THR A 87 -6.79 9.41 6.61
CA THR A 87 -6.71 8.39 5.56
C THR A 87 -8.09 8.06 5.01
N GLN A 88 -9.07 7.88 5.89
CA GLN A 88 -10.46 7.60 5.51
C GLN A 88 -11.06 8.76 4.69
N GLN A 89 -10.80 10.01 5.07
CA GLN A 89 -11.21 11.19 4.30
C GLN A 89 -10.55 11.23 2.92
N TRP A 90 -9.26 10.89 2.83
CA TRP A 90 -8.55 10.81 1.55
C TRP A 90 -9.22 9.77 0.62
N LEU A 91 -9.49 8.57 1.15
CA LEU A 91 -10.09 7.48 0.37
C LEU A 91 -11.50 7.84 -0.12
N GLN A 92 -12.33 8.45 0.74
CA GLN A 92 -13.65 8.93 0.37
C GLN A 92 -13.57 10.03 -0.70
N ARG A 93 -12.67 11.00 -0.54
CA ARG A 93 -12.49 12.11 -1.49
C ARG A 93 -12.15 11.64 -2.89
N TYR A 94 -11.37 10.57 -3.02
CA TYR A 94 -10.95 10.04 -4.31
C TYR A 94 -11.77 8.83 -4.79
N GLY A 95 -12.77 8.40 -4.03
CA GLY A 95 -13.67 7.29 -4.40
C GLY A 95 -13.02 5.91 -4.35
N TRP A 96 -11.97 5.74 -3.54
CA TRP A 96 -11.28 4.47 -3.39
C TRP A 96 -12.02 3.60 -2.37
N LYS A 97 -12.35 2.37 -2.77
CA LYS A 97 -13.03 1.40 -1.91
C LYS A 97 -12.00 0.57 -1.16
N ILE A 98 -12.18 0.40 0.14
CA ILE A 98 -11.34 -0.50 0.94
C ILE A 98 -11.97 -1.90 0.89
N LEU A 99 -11.19 -2.93 0.60
CA LEU A 99 -11.63 -4.30 0.83
C LEU A 99 -11.58 -4.58 2.34
N PRO A 100 -12.66 -5.12 2.93
CA PRO A 100 -12.64 -5.49 4.33
C PRO A 100 -11.55 -6.53 4.57
N HIS A 101 -10.59 -6.19 5.43
CA HIS A 101 -9.58 -7.11 5.92
C HIS A 101 -9.87 -7.37 7.40
N PRO A 102 -10.18 -8.61 7.80
CA PRO A 102 -10.37 -8.92 9.21
C PRO A 102 -9.06 -8.69 9.98
N ALA A 103 -9.19 -8.20 11.21
CA ALA A 103 -8.04 -7.92 12.06
C ALA A 103 -7.23 -9.21 12.28
N HIS A 104 -5.89 -9.10 12.18
CA HIS A 104 -4.96 -10.21 12.44
C HIS A 104 -5.18 -11.45 11.57
N SER A 105 -5.52 -11.26 10.30
CA SER A 105 -5.64 -12.36 9.33
C SER A 105 -4.56 -12.25 8.25
N PRO A 106 -3.30 -12.57 8.58
CA PRO A 106 -2.26 -12.68 7.56
C PRO A 106 -2.73 -13.65 6.45
N ASP A 107 -3.47 -14.69 6.83
CA ASP A 107 -4.11 -15.67 5.95
C ASP A 107 -5.16 -15.12 4.94
N LEU A 108 -5.30 -13.81 4.76
CA LEU A 108 -6.23 -13.23 3.78
C LEU A 108 -5.60 -12.17 2.89
N ALA A 109 -4.34 -11.79 3.15
CA ALA A 109 -3.57 -11.04 2.20
C ALA A 109 -2.94 -12.02 1.20
N PRO A 110 -3.15 -11.87 -0.12
CA PRO A 110 -2.50 -12.73 -1.12
C PRO A 110 -0.97 -12.81 -0.98
N SER A 111 -0.37 -11.82 -0.31
CA SER A 111 1.05 -11.68 -0.02
C SER A 111 1.57 -12.65 1.04
N ASP A 112 0.82 -12.94 2.09
CA ASP A 112 1.29 -13.75 3.24
C ASP A 112 1.38 -15.26 2.92
N PHE A 113 0.79 -15.71 1.81
CA PHE A 113 0.85 -17.11 1.37
C PHE A 113 1.79 -17.39 0.19
N HIS A 114 2.18 -16.37 -0.58
CA HIS A 114 2.83 -16.57 -1.89
C HIS A 114 4.19 -15.88 -2.05
N LEU A 115 4.74 -15.25 -1.01
CA LEU A 115 6.11 -14.71 -1.01
C LEU A 115 6.93 -15.28 0.14
N PHE A 116 7.50 -16.46 -0.08
CA PHE A 116 8.74 -16.90 0.57
C PHE A 116 9.77 -17.22 -0.51
#